data_AF-A0A2E8VCY6-F1
#
_entry.id   AF-A0A2E8VCY6-F1
#
_cell.length_a   1.000
_cell.length_b   1.000
_cell.length_c   1.000
_cell.angle_alpha   90.00
_cell.angle_beta   90.00
_cell.angle_gamma   90.00
#
_symmetry.space_group_name_H-M   'P 1'
#
loop_
_entity.id
_entity.type
_entity.pdbx_description
1 polymer ?
#
loop_
_entity_poly.entity_id
_entity_poly.type
_entity_poly.pdbx_seq_one_letter_code
_entity_poly.pdbx_strand_id
1 'polypeptide(L)' 'MKVLLRLLFIIILTLLSYGFYLNKSEMPNGEKFIGVSVLIGAFVYMPFFLYHRWKGKSLKDYTLTEENIKKIKNSNQKK' A
#
# COMPACT_ATOMS: atom_id res chain seq x y z
N MET A 1 3.75 0.81 13.82
CA MET A 1 3.83 0.63 12.35
C MET A 1 2.91 1.58 11.56
N LYS A 2 1.67 1.86 11.99
CA LYS A 2 0.78 2.83 11.31
C LYS A 2 1.43 4.21 11.09
N VAL A 3 2.19 4.70 12.07
CA VAL A 3 2.90 5.99 12.01
C VAL A 3 4.06 5.96 11.00
N LEU A 4 4.85 4.87 10.99
CA LEU A 4 5.95 4.69 10.04
C LEU A 4 5.46 4.69 8.59
N LEU A 5 4.38 3.95 8.32
CA LEU A 5 3.75 3.91 7.01
C LEU A 5 3.22 5.29 6.59
N ARG A 6 2.57 6.01 7.52
CA ARG A 6 2.06 7.35 7.29
C ARG A 6 3.19 8.35 7.00
N LEU A 7 4.29 8.26 7.73
CA LEU A 7 5.49 9.07 7.49
C LEU A 7 6.07 8.79 6.09
N LEU A 8 6.24 7.52 5.74
CA LEU A 8 6.76 7.10 4.44
C LEU A 8 5.87 7.60 3.29
N PHE A 9 4.55 7.56 3.47
CA PHE A 9 3.60 8.09 2.50
C PHE A 9 3.73 9.62 2.33
N ILE A 10 3.85 10.37 3.43
CA ILE A 10 4.06 11.82 3.39
C ILE A 10 5.36 12.16 2.65
N ILE A 11 6.45 11.44 2.94
CA ILE A 11 7.74 11.63 2.26
C ILE A 11 7.60 11.45 0.75
N ILE A 12 6.94 10.37 0.30
CA ILE A 12 6.71 10.11 -1.13
C ILE A 12 5.89 11.25 -1.76
N LEU A 13 4.84 11.72 -1.09
CA LEU A 13 4.01 12.85 -1.54
C LEU A 13 4.82 14.15 -1.68
N THR A 14 5.69 14.45 -0.71
CA THR A 14 6.56 15.63 -0.78
C THR A 14 7.57 15.52 -1.93
N LEU A 15 8.15 14.33 -2.15
CA LEU A 15 9.12 14.10 -3.21
C LEU A 15 8.49 14.18 -4.61
N LEU A 16 7.27 13.63 -4.74
CA LEU A 16 6.48 13.72 -5.97
C LEU A 16 6.13 15.19 -6.29
N SER A 17 5.62 15.92 -5.28
CA SER A 17 5.27 17.34 -5.43
C SER A 17 6.49 18.19 -5.79
N TYR A 18 7.64 17.92 -5.17
CA TYR A 18 8.91 18.58 -5.47
C TYR A 18 9.41 18.27 -6.88
N GLY A 19 9.28 17.02 -7.34
CA GLY A 19 9.61 16.62 -8.71
C GLY A 19 8.75 17.35 -9.75
N PHE A 20 7.45 17.52 -9.49
CA PHE A 20 6.56 18.32 -10.34
C PHE A 20 6.92 19.80 -10.35
N TYR A 21 7.28 20.38 -9.20
CA TYR A 21 7.72 21.77 -9.11
C TYR A 21 9.02 22.03 -9.90
N LEU A 22 9.97 21.11 -9.82
CA LEU A 22 11.22 21.16 -10.59
C LEU A 22 10.98 21.05 -12.10
N ASN A 23 10.08 20.15 -12.52
CA ASN A 23 9.72 20.00 -13.93
C ASN A 23 9.11 21.30 -14.48
N LYS A 24 8.25 21.96 -13.70
CA LYS A 24 7.69 23.29 -14.04
C LYS A 24 8.76 24.38 -14.18
N SER A 25 9.91 24.24 -13.52
CA SER A 25 11.01 25.22 -13.56
C SER A 25 12.01 24.96 -14.68
N GLU A 26 11.66 24.13 -15.69
CA GLU A 26 12.52 23.69 -16.80
C GLU A 26 13.83 23.03 -16.36
N MET A 27 13.90 22.55 -15.11
CA MET A 27 15.06 21.82 -14.64
C MET A 27 15.05 20.39 -15.22
N PRO A 28 16.12 19.94 -15.89
CA PRO A 28 16.17 18.65 -16.59
C PRO A 28 16.10 17.42 -15.66
N ASN A 29 16.06 17.64 -14.34
CA ASN A 29 16.06 16.57 -13.35
C ASN A 29 14.66 16.29 -12.74
N GLY A 30 13.64 17.09 -13.03
CA GLY A 30 12.30 16.94 -12.43
C GLY A 30 11.68 15.56 -12.67
N GLU A 31 11.77 15.05 -13.90
CA GLU A 31 11.27 13.71 -14.28
C GLU A 31 11.97 12.58 -13.52
N LYS A 32 13.28 12.71 -13.26
CA LYS A 32 14.04 11.72 -12.49
C LYS A 32 13.52 11.64 -11.07
N PHE A 33 13.24 12.77 -10.42
CA PHE A 33 12.67 12.78 -9.06
C PHE A 33 11.27 12.17 -9.02
N ILE A 34 10.43 12.44 -10.02
CA ILE A 34 9.12 11.81 -10.14
C ILE A 34 9.28 10.29 -10.27
N GLY A 35 10.10 9.82 -11.21
CA GLY A 35 10.35 8.40 -11.44
C GLY A 35 10.89 7.69 -10.20
N VAL A 36 11.88 8.28 -9.52
CA VAL A 36 12.43 7.74 -8.27
C VAL A 36 11.38 7.67 -7.17
N SER A 37 10.52 8.69 -7.02
CA SER A 37 9.46 8.66 -6.01
C SER A 37 8.45 7.54 -6.26
N VAL A 38 8.08 7.31 -7.52
CA VAL A 38 7.16 6.23 -7.92
C VAL A 38 7.81 4.87 -7.68
N LEU A 39 9.10 4.74 -8.00
CA LEU A 39 9.86 3.50 -7.82
C LEU A 39 9.99 3.14 -6.33
N ILE A 40 10.27 4.11 -5.47
CA ILE A 40 10.24 3.94 -4.01
C ILE A 40 8.84 3.57 -3.53
N GLY A 41 7.79 4.19 -4.08
CA GLY A 41 6.40 3.86 -3.79
C GLY A 41 6.06 2.40 -4.14
N ALA A 42 6.48 1.93 -5.30
CA ALA A 42 6.20 0.59 -5.78
C ALA A 42 7.02 -0.48 -5.05
N PHE A 43 8.33 -0.29 -4.89
CA PHE A 43 9.22 -1.33 -4.38
C PHE A 43 9.43 -1.29 -2.86
N VAL A 44 9.23 -0.13 -2.21
CA VAL A 44 9.44 -0.01 -0.76
C VAL A 44 8.11 0.13 -0.05
N TYR A 45 7.30 1.13 -0.43
CA TYR A 45 6.06 1.42 0.28
C TYR A 45 5.03 0.30 0.11
N MET A 46 4.82 -0.22 -1.11
CA MET A 46 3.85 -1.28 -1.37
C MET A 46 4.10 -2.56 -0.56
N PRO A 47 5.29 -3.20 -0.56
CA PRO A 47 5.51 -4.41 0.22
C PRO A 47 5.42 -4.16 1.73
N PHE A 48 5.93 -3.02 2.22
CA PHE A 48 5.76 -2.64 3.64
C PHE A 48 4.29 -2.45 4.00
N PHE A 49 3.50 -1.87 3.10
CA PHE A 49 2.08 -1.67 3.29
C PHE A 49 1.33 -2.99 3.35
N LEU A 50 1.58 -3.89 2.39
CA LEU A 50 0.99 -5.23 2.41
C LEU A 50 1.39 -5.97 3.69
N TYR A 51 2.66 -6.00 4.05
CA TYR A 51 3.12 -6.68 5.26
C TYR A 51 2.42 -6.16 6.52
N HIS A 52 2.30 -4.83 6.66
CA HIS A 52 1.60 -4.25 7.80
C HIS A 52 0.10 -4.57 7.80
N ARG A 53 -0.54 -4.51 6.63
CA ARG A 53 -1.99 -4.76 6.47
C ARG A 53 -2.35 -6.23 6.66
N TRP A 54 -1.46 -7.13 6.27
CA TRP A 54 -1.69 -8.57 6.30
C TRP A 54 -1.41 -9.20 7.66
N LYS A 55 -0.82 -8.44 8.60
CA LYS A 55 -0.52 -8.90 9.96
C LYS A 55 -1.80 -9.31 10.69
N GLY A 56 -2.05 -10.62 10.79
CA GLY A 56 -3.17 -11.21 11.52
C GLY A 56 -4.31 -11.76 10.67
N LYS A 57 -4.19 -11.75 9.34
CA LYS A 57 -5.16 -12.38 8.43
C LYS A 57 -4.55 -13.65 7.86
N SER A 58 -5.11 -14.81 8.21
CA SER A 58 -4.67 -16.07 7.63
C SER A 58 -5.25 -16.19 6.21
N LEU A 59 -4.42 -16.62 5.25
CA LEU A 59 -4.88 -16.92 3.88
C LEU A 59 -5.99 -17.99 3.88
N LYS A 60 -5.93 -18.92 4.85
CA LYS A 60 -6.88 -20.00 5.03
C LYS A 60 -8.30 -19.51 5.33
N ASP A 61 -8.46 -18.39 6.02
CA ASP A 61 -9.79 -17.83 6.30
C ASP A 61 -10.48 -17.28 5.03
N TYR A 62 -9.72 -17.10 3.94
CA TYR A 62 -10.20 -16.57 2.67
C TYR A 62 -10.28 -17.64 1.56
N THR A 63 -9.93 -18.89 1.86
CA THR A 63 -10.08 -20.01 0.93
C THR A 63 -11.51 -20.54 0.96
N LEU A 64 -12.11 -20.86 -0.20
CA LEU A 64 -13.40 -21.55 -0.29
C LEU A 64 -13.25 -23.05 0.06
N THR A 65 -12.93 -23.32 1.31
CA THR A 65 -12.96 -24.67 1.88
C THR A 65 -14.37 -24.99 2.35
N GLU A 66 -14.78 -26.26 2.29
CA GLU A 66 -16.11 -26.67 2.77
C GLU A 66 -16.39 -26.22 4.21
N GLU A 67 -15.37 -26.22 5.07
CA GLU A 67 -15.46 -25.75 6.46
C GLU A 67 -15.82 -24.25 6.54
N ASN A 68 -15.17 -23.42 5.71
CA ASN A 68 -15.43 -21.98 5.64
C ASN A 68 -16.82 -21.68 5.06
N ILE A 69 -17.25 -22.43 4.04
CA ILE A 69 -18.59 -22.31 3.44
C ILE A 69 -19.67 -22.66 4.48
N LYS A 70 -19.47 -23.75 5.24
CA LYS A 70 -20.36 -24.13 6.36
C LYS A 70 -20.39 -23.04 7.45
N LYS A 71 -19.24 -22.45 7.78
CA LYS A 71 -19.14 -21.36 8.77
C LYS A 71 -19.94 -20.12 8.35
N ILE A 72 -19.86 -19.72 7.08
CA ILE A 72 -20.65 -18.61 6.51
C ILE A 72 -22.14 -18.92 6.55
N LYS A 73 -22.54 -20.13 6.09
CA LYS A 73 -23.94 -20.57 6.06
C LYS A 73 -24.58 -20.60 7.47
N ASN A 74 -23.85 -21.11 8.46
CA ASN A 74 -24.34 -21.18 9.85
C ASN A 74 -24.40 -19.79 10.51
N SER A 75 -23.52 -18.85 10.14
CA SER A 75 -23.60 -17.47 10.66
C SER A 75 -24.85 -16.72 10.18
N ASN A 76 -25.32 -17.03 8.97
CA ASN A 76 -26.54 -16.44 8.40
C ASN A 76 -27.83 -17.07 8.95
N GLN A 77 -27.76 -18.25 9.57
CA GLN A 77 -28.92 -18.92 10.18
C GLN A 77 -29.14 -18.57 11.66
N LYS A 78 -28.13 -17.97 12.33
CA LYS A 78 -28.25 -17.49 13.72
C LYS A 78 -28.75 -16.05 13.83
N LYS A 79 -29.18 -15.45 12.73
CA LYS A 79 -29.72 -14.09 12.64
C LYS A 79 -31.20 -14.19 12.28
#